data_AF-A0A843GFK4-F1
#
_entry.id   AF-A0A843GFK4-F1
#
_cell.length_a   1.000
_cell.length_b   1.000
_cell.length_c   1.000
_cell.angle_alpha   90.00
_cell.angle_beta   90.00
_cell.angle_gamma   90.00
#
_symmetry.space_group_name_H-M   'P 1'
#
loop_
_entity.id
_entity.type
_entity.pdbx_description
1 polymer ?
#
loop_
_entity_poly.entity_id
_entity_poly.type
_entity_poly.pdbx_seq_one_letter_code
_entity_poly.pdbx_strand_id
1 'polypeptide(L)'
;MYRGKKIVFINVNEFNKHLLYVKKYRNIVYGPRENGASYLEANIEVNRTNVYLTYRSADSTVTYNTRLDGEENILKTTGLQAYTTLCHYYKVPNMSDNKFLKKEKTMIGQRSSISWVVCSAVPLLWSNLAEGGKTHDNCYEYDMTSAYGWALCQPIPDTSVKPRYNSVVKEGEIGFLLDGSITFDSYAKIIFPLMESPFKRFVNKYFGIKKYGDKDQSMKAKQIINFAVGYMQRTNPFIRNTIVNRCTNKIISLIDDDTLYCNTDCIVSKKERKDLELGDAIGQFHVAHHGRFSYIGFNYQWNDEKPTYRGVVKNWFKEFEKINKRPFNILYDTPPSFDMNEFYFDYDKIQIRRNKK
;
A
#
# COMPACT_ATOMS: atom_id res chain seq x y z
N MET A 1 30.10 -0.56 -6.10
CA MET A 1 28.96 -0.52 -7.04
C MET A 1 27.91 -1.53 -6.54
N TYR A 2 26.78 -1.08 -5.99
CA TYR A 2 25.74 -1.98 -5.50
C TYR A 2 25.11 -2.71 -6.70
N ARG A 3 25.41 -4.00 -6.87
CA ARG A 3 24.75 -4.83 -7.89
C ARG A 3 23.26 -4.90 -7.51
N GLY A 4 22.43 -4.16 -8.25
CA GLY A 4 21.01 -4.01 -7.94
C GLY A 4 20.30 -5.36 -7.90
N LYS A 5 19.46 -5.57 -6.88
CA LYS A 5 18.51 -6.69 -6.85
C LYS A 5 17.45 -6.42 -7.92
N LYS A 6 17.40 -7.25 -8.96
CA LYS A 6 16.39 -7.16 -10.02
C LYS A 6 15.19 -8.01 -9.64
N ILE A 7 14.00 -7.41 -9.57
CA ILE A 7 12.75 -8.15 -9.44
C ILE A 7 12.11 -8.23 -10.83
N VAL A 8 11.74 -9.43 -11.26
CA VAL A 8 11.12 -9.70 -12.55
C VAL A 8 9.78 -10.40 -12.32
N PHE A 9 8.71 -9.83 -12.85
CA PHE A 9 7.39 -10.44 -12.80
C PHE A 9 7.19 -11.28 -14.05
N ILE A 10 6.84 -12.55 -13.88
CA ILE A 10 6.70 -13.54 -14.97
C ILE A 10 5.45 -14.40 -14.79
N ASN A 11 5.00 -15.05 -15.86
CA ASN A 11 3.89 -15.99 -15.80
C ASN A 11 4.30 -17.35 -15.20
N VAL A 12 3.33 -18.19 -14.86
CA VAL A 12 3.55 -19.51 -14.22
C VAL A 12 4.42 -20.43 -15.09
N ASN A 13 4.23 -20.43 -16.40
CA ASN A 13 4.97 -21.29 -17.32
C ASN A 13 6.46 -20.92 -17.36
N GLU A 14 6.77 -19.63 -17.45
CA GLU A 14 8.14 -19.12 -17.36
C GLU A 14 8.74 -19.39 -15.98
N PHE A 15 7.96 -19.20 -14.92
CA PHE A 15 8.41 -19.45 -13.56
C PHE A 15 8.81 -20.93 -13.36
N ASN A 16 8.02 -21.86 -13.91
CA ASN A 16 8.33 -23.29 -13.90
C ASN A 16 9.63 -23.61 -14.65
N LYS A 17 9.97 -22.90 -15.74
CA LYS A 17 11.27 -23.07 -16.41
C LYS A 17 12.44 -22.70 -15.47
N HIS A 18 12.29 -21.64 -14.69
CA HIS A 18 13.29 -21.25 -13.70
C HIS A 18 13.35 -22.22 -12.52
N LEU A 19 12.22 -22.77 -12.07
CA LEU A 19 12.18 -23.82 -11.05
C LEU A 19 12.94 -25.08 -11.49
N LEU A 20 12.74 -25.53 -12.74
CA LEU A 20 13.48 -26.66 -13.31
C LEU A 20 14.99 -26.39 -13.37
N TYR A 21 15.38 -25.17 -13.75
CA TYR A 21 16.79 -24.77 -13.73
C TYR A 21 17.37 -24.87 -12.32
N VAL A 22 16.74 -24.25 -11.31
CA VAL A 22 17.31 -24.26 -9.95
C VAL A 22 17.29 -25.66 -9.33
N LYS A 23 16.27 -26.47 -9.60
CA LYS A 23 16.20 -27.88 -9.17
C LYS A 23 17.39 -28.69 -9.64
N LYS A 24 17.91 -28.41 -10.84
CA LYS A 24 19.05 -29.12 -11.43
C LYS A 24 20.41 -28.60 -10.96
N TYR A 25 20.52 -27.30 -10.66
CA TYR A 25 21.83 -26.63 -10.53
C TYR A 25 22.05 -25.92 -9.20
N ARG A 26 21.10 -25.96 -8.27
CA ARG A 26 21.13 -25.19 -7.01
C ARG A 26 20.57 -26.01 -5.85
N ASN A 27 21.06 -25.70 -4.65
CA ASN A 27 20.45 -26.10 -3.39
C ASN A 27 19.22 -25.22 -3.14
N ILE A 28 18.09 -25.85 -2.88
CA ILE A 28 16.83 -25.15 -2.64
C ILE A 28 16.67 -24.89 -1.15
N VAL A 29 16.41 -23.64 -0.82
CA VAL A 29 16.10 -23.17 0.52
C VAL A 29 14.69 -22.59 0.51
N TYR A 30 13.86 -23.01 1.46
CA TYR A 30 12.50 -22.49 1.61
C TYR A 30 12.46 -21.37 2.64
N GLY A 31 11.73 -20.31 2.32
CA GLY A 31 11.50 -19.17 3.22
C GLY A 31 12.04 -17.85 2.69
N PRO A 32 11.89 -16.76 3.48
CA PRO A 32 12.38 -15.45 3.11
C PRO A 32 13.92 -15.48 3.04
N ARG A 33 14.47 -14.94 1.96
CA ARG A 33 15.92 -14.85 1.79
C ARG A 33 16.55 -13.92 2.84
N GLU A 34 17.56 -14.42 3.55
CA GLU A 34 18.50 -13.59 4.31
C GLU A 34 19.56 -12.96 3.38
N ASN A 35 20.12 -11.82 3.77
CA ASN A 35 20.96 -11.01 2.87
C ASN A 35 22.16 -11.81 2.30
N GLY A 36 22.19 -11.97 0.97
CA GLY A 36 23.29 -12.62 0.23
C GLY A 36 23.00 -14.08 -0.16
N ALA A 37 22.38 -14.30 -1.32
CA ALA A 37 22.18 -15.65 -1.86
C ALA A 37 23.54 -16.11 -2.38
N SER A 38 23.97 -17.28 -1.90
CA SER A 38 25.11 -17.98 -2.48
C SER A 38 24.85 -18.24 -3.97
N TYR A 39 25.93 -18.36 -4.75
CA TYR A 39 25.83 -18.83 -6.14
C TYR A 39 25.25 -20.24 -6.25
N LEU A 40 25.32 -21.02 -5.18
CA LEU A 40 24.81 -22.39 -5.12
C LEU A 40 23.37 -22.48 -4.63
N GLU A 41 22.77 -21.40 -4.15
CA GLU A 41 21.47 -21.43 -3.50
C GLU A 41 20.38 -20.75 -4.32
N ALA A 42 19.19 -21.33 -4.26
CA ALA A 42 17.95 -20.74 -4.73
C ALA A 42 16.97 -20.69 -3.56
N ASN A 43 16.47 -19.48 -3.26
CA ASN A 43 15.47 -19.27 -2.20
C ASN A 43 14.08 -19.26 -2.83
N ILE A 44 13.18 -20.11 -2.33
CA ILE A 44 11.78 -20.17 -2.73
C ILE A 44 10.92 -19.69 -1.55
N GLU A 45 10.18 -18.60 -1.76
CA GLU A 45 9.23 -18.08 -0.80
C GLU A 45 7.82 -18.20 -1.38
N VAL A 46 7.02 -19.10 -0.81
CA VAL A 46 5.61 -19.29 -1.18
C VAL A 46 4.76 -18.51 -0.18
N ASN A 47 4.08 -17.47 -0.68
CA ASN A 47 3.11 -16.68 0.07
C ASN A 47 1.68 -17.06 -0.36
N ARG A 48 0.69 -16.41 0.28
CA ARG A 48 -0.75 -16.64 0.03
C ARG A 48 -1.14 -16.66 -1.46
N THR A 49 -0.61 -15.73 -2.24
CA THR A 49 -0.88 -15.62 -3.69
C THR A 49 0.34 -15.46 -4.55
N ASN A 50 1.53 -15.33 -3.96
CA ASN A 50 2.74 -15.01 -4.70
C ASN A 50 3.79 -16.06 -4.40
N VAL A 51 4.49 -16.52 -5.44
CA VAL A 51 5.71 -17.31 -5.27
C VAL A 51 6.88 -16.50 -5.75
N TYR A 52 7.92 -16.44 -4.93
CA TYR A 52 9.17 -15.77 -5.24
C TYR A 52 10.27 -16.80 -5.37
N LEU A 53 11.05 -16.71 -6.44
CA LEU A 53 12.26 -17.49 -6.66
C LEU A 53 13.44 -16.54 -6.76
N THR A 54 14.38 -16.62 -5.83
CA THR A 54 15.56 -15.75 -5.81
C THR A 54 16.82 -16.57 -5.90
N TYR A 55 17.64 -16.29 -6.92
CA TYR A 55 18.97 -16.88 -7.05
C TYR A 55 19.93 -15.93 -7.76
N ARG A 56 21.23 -16.18 -7.62
CA ARG A 56 22.27 -15.37 -8.24
C ARG A 56 22.52 -15.84 -9.68
N SER A 57 22.31 -14.94 -10.64
CA SER A 57 22.80 -15.12 -12.02
C SER A 57 24.26 -14.64 -12.13
N ALA A 58 24.87 -14.81 -13.30
CA ALA A 58 26.24 -14.36 -13.55
C ALA A 58 26.45 -12.89 -13.15
N ASP A 59 25.49 -12.03 -13.53
CA ASP A 59 25.64 -10.58 -13.42
C ASP A 59 25.06 -9.98 -12.13
N SER A 60 24.00 -10.59 -11.58
CA SER A 60 23.28 -10.00 -10.45
C SER A 60 22.47 -11.03 -9.67
N THR A 61 21.89 -10.61 -8.54
CA THR A 61 20.82 -11.41 -7.95
C THR A 61 19.48 -11.02 -8.54
N VAL A 62 18.75 -12.02 -9.03
CA VAL A 62 17.42 -11.85 -9.61
C VAL A 62 16.38 -12.53 -8.72
N THR A 63 15.26 -11.86 -8.51
CA THR A 63 14.06 -12.42 -7.88
C THR A 63 12.96 -12.47 -8.94
N TYR A 64 12.54 -13.67 -9.30
CA TYR A 64 11.34 -13.88 -10.11
C TYR A 64 10.12 -13.93 -9.20
N ASN A 65 9.02 -13.32 -9.63
CA ASN A 65 7.73 -13.39 -8.96
C ASN A 65 6.67 -13.86 -9.95
N THR A 66 5.82 -14.79 -9.51
CA THR A 66 4.56 -15.11 -10.18
C THR A 66 3.42 -15.20 -9.17
N ARG A 67 2.17 -15.18 -9.67
CA ARG A 67 0.96 -15.28 -8.85
C ARG A 67 0.30 -16.65 -8.98
N LEU A 68 -0.24 -17.14 -7.87
CA LEU A 68 -0.97 -18.41 -7.76
C LEU A 68 -2.48 -18.27 -7.96
N ASP A 69 -3.00 -17.05 -7.85
CA ASP A 69 -4.44 -16.78 -7.99
C ASP A 69 -4.89 -16.60 -9.45
N GLY A 70 -3.99 -16.72 -10.43
CA GLY A 70 -4.30 -16.58 -11.85
C GLY A 70 -4.34 -15.16 -12.37
N GLU A 71 -4.13 -14.15 -11.51
CA GLU A 71 -4.08 -12.76 -11.96
C GLU A 71 -2.71 -12.38 -12.54
N GLU A 72 -2.71 -11.44 -13.48
CA GLU A 72 -1.48 -10.82 -13.96
C GLU A 72 -0.81 -9.96 -12.87
N ASN A 73 0.51 -9.86 -12.94
CA ASN A 73 1.26 -8.96 -12.07
C ASN A 73 1.12 -7.50 -12.55
N ILE A 74 0.27 -6.73 -11.86
CA ILE A 74 -0.04 -5.33 -12.19
C ILE A 74 1.08 -4.35 -11.77
N LEU A 75 2.03 -4.79 -10.92
CA LEU A 75 3.13 -3.94 -10.44
C LEU A 75 4.13 -3.64 -11.56
N LYS A 76 4.26 -2.36 -11.92
CA LYS A 76 5.19 -1.88 -12.96
C LYS A 76 6.43 -1.20 -12.38
N THR A 77 6.43 -0.86 -11.09
CA THR A 77 7.56 -0.20 -10.42
C THR A 77 7.73 -0.67 -8.98
N THR A 78 8.95 -0.63 -8.47
CA THR A 78 9.26 -0.93 -7.06
C THR A 78 9.28 0.35 -6.22
N GLY A 79 9.10 0.23 -4.90
CA GLY A 79 9.18 1.38 -4.00
C GLY A 79 10.52 2.10 -4.02
N LEU A 80 11.63 1.37 -4.19
CA LEU A 80 12.94 2.00 -4.31
C LEU A 80 13.06 2.81 -5.61
N GLN A 81 12.58 2.28 -6.75
CA GLN A 81 12.60 3.02 -8.01
C GLN A 81 11.73 4.29 -7.95
N ALA A 82 10.54 4.18 -7.38
CA ALA A 82 9.65 5.31 -7.15
C ALA A 82 10.30 6.37 -6.25
N TYR A 83 10.95 5.95 -5.16
CA TYR A 83 11.66 6.84 -4.26
C TYR A 83 12.87 7.52 -4.92
N THR A 84 13.69 6.78 -5.66
CA THR A 84 14.81 7.35 -6.43
C THR A 84 14.31 8.40 -7.42
N THR A 85 13.18 8.13 -8.07
CA THR A 85 12.55 9.07 -8.99
C THR A 85 12.13 10.37 -8.28
N LEU A 86 11.52 10.27 -7.10
CA LEU A 86 11.21 11.44 -6.27
C LEU A 86 12.48 12.18 -5.83
N CYS A 87 13.56 11.46 -5.48
CA CYS A 87 14.83 12.05 -5.06
C CYS A 87 15.56 12.85 -6.14
N HIS A 88 15.22 12.68 -7.42
CA HIS A 88 15.71 13.56 -8.49
C HIS A 88 15.10 14.98 -8.43
N TYR A 89 13.94 15.13 -7.78
CA TYR A 89 13.31 16.44 -7.57
C TYR A 89 13.76 17.07 -6.26
N TYR A 90 13.89 16.26 -5.21
CA TYR A 90 14.37 16.71 -3.91
C TYR A 90 15.03 15.56 -3.18
N LYS A 91 16.31 15.72 -2.83
CA LYS A 91 17.07 14.73 -2.07
C LYS A 91 16.60 14.71 -0.62
N VAL A 92 15.64 13.83 -0.32
CA VAL A 92 15.08 13.66 1.02
C VAL A 92 16.20 13.33 2.04
N PRO A 93 16.36 14.11 3.13
CA PRO A 93 17.30 13.81 4.18
C PRO A 93 17.06 12.41 4.75
N ASN A 94 18.14 11.63 4.92
CA ASN A 94 18.04 10.32 5.53
C ASN A 94 18.05 10.47 7.05
N MET A 95 16.95 10.06 7.67
CA MET A 95 16.73 10.09 9.11
C MET A 95 16.85 8.70 9.74
N SER A 96 17.25 7.66 8.99
CA SER A 96 17.33 6.28 9.49
C SER A 96 18.18 6.14 10.77
N ASP A 97 19.19 6.98 10.96
CA ASP A 97 20.09 6.85 12.11
C ASP A 97 19.69 7.78 13.27
N ASN A 98 18.49 8.37 13.21
CA ASN A 98 17.99 9.23 14.27
C ASN A 98 17.73 8.41 15.55
N LYS A 99 18.32 8.83 16.66
CA LYS A 99 18.25 8.15 17.97
C LYS A 99 16.83 7.86 18.50
N PHE A 100 15.82 8.58 18.03
CA PHE A 100 14.43 8.35 18.40
C PHE A 100 13.75 7.28 17.56
N LEU A 101 14.31 6.95 16.40
CA LEU A 101 13.82 5.88 15.56
C LEU A 101 14.42 4.57 16.05
N LYS A 102 13.68 3.86 16.91
CA LYS A 102 14.01 2.47 17.22
C LYS A 102 13.52 1.57 16.09
N LYS A 103 14.44 0.82 15.49
CA LYS A 103 14.10 -0.35 14.67
C LYS A 103 13.65 -1.44 15.64
N GLU A 104 12.37 -1.73 15.74
CA GLU A 104 11.98 -3.04 16.24
C GLU A 104 11.69 -3.95 15.06
N LYS A 105 12.12 -5.21 15.19
CA LYS A 105 11.59 -6.27 14.36
C LYS A 105 10.16 -6.50 14.84
N THR A 106 9.18 -5.88 14.19
CA THR A 106 7.81 -6.32 14.34
C THR A 106 7.61 -7.56 13.49
N MET A 107 7.16 -8.63 14.14
CA MET A 107 6.67 -9.80 13.44
C MET A 107 5.23 -9.50 13.02
N ILE A 108 5.02 -9.24 11.74
CA ILE A 108 3.68 -9.23 11.16
C ILE A 108 3.53 -10.55 10.41
N GLY A 109 3.02 -11.57 11.11
CA GLY A 109 3.03 -12.97 10.64
C GLY A 109 4.45 -13.57 10.61
N GLN A 110 4.76 -14.42 9.61
CA GLN A 110 6.09 -15.06 9.43
C GLN A 110 7.15 -14.15 8.80
N ARG A 111 6.89 -12.86 8.59
CA ARG A 111 7.85 -11.91 8.03
C ARG A 111 8.32 -10.95 9.11
N SER A 112 9.64 -10.86 9.29
CA SER A 112 10.23 -9.76 10.04
C SER A 112 10.18 -8.49 9.17
N SER A 113 9.32 -7.55 9.53
CA SER A 113 9.43 -6.18 9.03
C SER A 113 10.20 -5.38 10.05
N ILE A 114 11.26 -4.71 9.61
CA ILE A 114 11.82 -3.61 10.39
C ILE A 114 10.80 -2.48 10.28
N SER A 115 9.99 -2.29 11.33
CA SER A 115 9.17 -1.09 11.48
C SER A 115 9.88 -0.16 12.44
N TRP A 116 9.95 1.12 12.08
CA TRP A 116 10.22 2.15 13.07
C TRP A 116 9.01 2.23 13.98
N VAL A 117 9.14 1.72 15.21
CA VAL A 117 8.03 1.66 16.18
C VAL A 117 7.68 3.05 16.70
N VAL A 118 8.66 3.93 16.73
CA VAL A 118 8.48 5.34 17.04
C VAL A 118 8.22 6.07 15.73
N CYS A 119 7.08 6.73 15.62
CA CYS A 119 6.67 7.53 14.47
C CYS A 119 6.28 6.73 13.21
N SER A 120 5.26 5.87 13.25
CA SER A 120 4.63 5.35 12.02
C SER A 120 3.12 5.62 12.01
N ALA A 121 2.69 6.63 11.26
CA ALA A 121 1.27 6.90 11.04
C ALA A 121 0.57 5.71 10.35
N VAL A 122 -0.70 5.48 10.63
CA VAL A 122 -1.50 4.48 9.92
C VAL A 122 -2.56 5.23 9.11
N PRO A 123 -2.76 4.89 7.82
CA PRO A 123 -3.88 5.42 7.07
C PRO A 123 -5.20 5.18 7.81
N LEU A 124 -6.10 6.17 7.78
CA LEU A 124 -7.39 6.09 8.47
C LEU A 124 -8.18 4.87 8.01
N LEU A 125 -8.70 4.12 8.99
CA LEU A 125 -9.76 3.15 8.80
C LEU A 125 -10.80 3.41 9.85
N TRP A 126 -11.99 3.75 9.41
CA TRP A 126 -13.09 4.08 10.29
C TRP A 126 -14.38 3.51 9.72
N SER A 127 -15.24 3.03 10.60
CA SER A 127 -16.55 2.53 10.24
C SER A 127 -17.51 2.84 11.37
N ASN A 128 -18.72 3.26 11.05
CA ASN A 128 -19.78 3.44 12.03
C ASN A 128 -20.22 2.04 12.53
N LEU A 129 -19.88 1.70 13.78
CA LEU A 129 -20.15 0.37 14.32
C LEU A 129 -21.65 0.09 14.49
N ALA A 130 -22.46 1.12 14.74
CA ALA A 130 -23.91 0.98 14.92
C ALA A 130 -24.64 0.64 13.61
N GLU A 131 -23.99 0.92 12.48
CA GLU A 131 -24.53 0.74 11.13
C GLU A 131 -23.89 -0.46 10.40
N GLY A 132 -22.86 -1.07 10.99
CA GLY A 132 -22.20 -2.26 10.46
C GLY A 132 -23.10 -3.50 10.52
N GLY A 133 -22.92 -4.42 9.55
CA GLY A 133 -23.75 -5.62 9.44
C GLY A 133 -25.12 -5.39 8.78
N LYS A 134 -25.36 -4.19 8.26
CA LYS A 134 -26.60 -3.83 7.55
C LYS A 134 -26.31 -3.52 6.09
N THR A 135 -27.37 -3.61 5.28
CA THR A 135 -27.41 -3.06 3.93
C THR A 135 -28.05 -1.68 3.98
N HIS A 136 -27.39 -0.72 3.33
CA HIS A 136 -27.86 0.64 3.17
C HIS A 136 -28.10 0.89 1.68
N ASP A 137 -29.32 1.27 1.31
CA ASP A 137 -29.63 1.66 -0.06
C ASP A 137 -29.30 3.15 -0.28
N ASN A 138 -28.98 3.52 -1.52
CA ASN A 138 -28.73 4.91 -1.94
C ASN A 138 -27.57 5.61 -1.18
N CYS A 139 -26.45 4.91 -1.01
CA CYS A 139 -25.21 5.47 -0.47
C CYS A 139 -24.30 6.02 -1.57
N TYR A 140 -23.40 6.93 -1.17
CA TYR A 140 -22.43 7.59 -2.04
C TYR A 140 -21.01 7.36 -1.51
N GLU A 141 -20.11 6.86 -2.35
CA GLU A 141 -18.67 6.85 -2.08
C GLU A 141 -18.01 8.05 -2.77
N TYR A 142 -17.27 8.83 -2.01
CA TYR A 142 -16.44 9.92 -2.51
C TYR A 142 -14.97 9.57 -2.32
N ASP A 143 -14.22 9.57 -3.41
CA ASP A 143 -12.77 9.33 -3.41
C ASP A 143 -12.01 10.63 -3.65
N MET A 144 -11.01 10.92 -2.82
CA MET A 144 -10.14 12.07 -3.03
C MET A 144 -9.11 11.80 -4.16
N THR A 145 -9.16 12.64 -5.19
CA THR A 145 -8.25 12.57 -6.34
C THR A 145 -6.81 12.83 -5.92
N SER A 146 -5.99 11.78 -5.94
CA SER A 146 -4.56 11.85 -5.66
C SER A 146 -4.22 12.38 -4.25
N ALA A 147 -4.85 11.81 -3.22
CA ALA A 147 -4.66 12.14 -1.81
C ALA A 147 -3.21 12.41 -1.38
N TYR A 148 -2.30 11.47 -1.64
CA TYR A 148 -0.89 11.65 -1.31
C TYR A 148 -0.22 12.76 -2.14
N GLY A 149 -0.66 12.98 -3.38
CA GLY A 149 -0.23 14.13 -4.18
C GLY A 149 -0.65 15.46 -3.53
N TRP A 150 -1.90 15.55 -3.07
CA TRP A 150 -2.39 16.73 -2.34
C TRP A 150 -1.57 16.99 -1.08
N ALA A 151 -1.38 15.97 -0.24
CA ALA A 151 -0.61 16.10 0.99
C ALA A 151 0.88 16.42 0.75
N LEU A 152 1.46 15.89 -0.35
CA LEU A 152 2.79 16.26 -0.81
C LEU A 152 2.87 17.70 -1.32
N CYS A 153 1.78 18.35 -1.72
CA CYS A 153 1.81 19.77 -2.13
C CYS A 153 1.71 20.74 -0.95
N GLN A 154 1.34 20.26 0.24
CA GLN A 154 1.23 21.05 1.48
C GLN A 154 2.59 21.24 2.18
N PRO A 155 2.81 22.30 2.98
CA PRO A 155 4.11 22.57 3.64
C PRO A 155 4.65 21.39 4.46
N ILE A 156 5.89 20.93 4.30
CA ILE A 156 6.37 19.71 4.97
C ILE A 156 7.35 20.03 6.12
N PRO A 157 7.64 19.11 7.06
CA PRO A 157 8.73 19.30 8.01
C PRO A 157 10.06 19.44 7.29
N ASP A 158 10.81 20.49 7.60
CA ASP A 158 12.21 20.62 7.20
C ASP A 158 13.08 19.71 8.08
N THR A 159 13.28 18.50 7.59
CA THR A 159 14.13 17.49 8.24
C THR A 159 15.61 17.65 7.93
N SER A 160 16.01 18.70 7.20
CA SER A 160 17.43 19.02 6.95
C SER A 160 18.06 19.78 8.13
N VAL A 161 17.24 20.39 8.98
CA VAL A 161 17.68 21.11 10.17
C VAL A 161 17.54 20.28 11.44
N LYS A 162 18.25 20.70 12.50
CA LYS A 162 18.17 20.04 13.80
C LYS A 162 16.80 20.30 14.44
N PRO A 163 16.05 19.25 14.85
CA PRO A 163 14.76 19.45 15.48
C PRO A 163 14.88 20.00 16.91
N ARG A 164 13.80 20.63 17.35
CA ARG A 164 13.51 20.90 18.76
C ARG A 164 12.87 19.67 19.41
N TYR A 165 12.95 19.58 20.74
CA TYR A 165 12.46 18.43 21.49
C TYR A 165 11.64 18.86 22.70
N ASN A 166 10.66 18.02 23.08
CA ASN A 166 9.93 18.09 24.34
C ASN A 166 9.41 19.51 24.65
N SER A 167 8.71 20.13 23.71
CA SER A 167 8.28 21.52 23.81
C SER A 167 6.90 21.71 23.15
N VAL A 168 6.32 22.88 23.32
CA VAL A 168 5.09 23.28 22.60
C VAL A 168 5.47 23.69 21.17
N VAL A 169 4.68 23.23 20.21
CA VAL A 169 4.81 23.60 18.79
C VAL A 169 4.41 25.05 18.61
N LYS A 170 5.25 25.82 17.90
CA LYS A 170 5.01 27.22 17.57
C LYS A 170 4.44 27.37 16.17
N GLU A 171 3.94 28.57 15.87
CA GLU A 171 3.56 28.94 14.51
C GLU A 171 4.72 28.68 13.53
N GLY A 172 4.40 28.08 12.38
CA GLY A 172 5.40 27.67 11.40
C GLY A 172 6.18 26.40 11.76
N GLU A 173 5.82 25.69 12.83
CA GLU A 173 6.40 24.40 13.20
C GLU A 173 5.38 23.25 13.06
N ILE A 174 5.90 22.01 13.08
CA ILE A 174 5.11 20.78 13.17
C ILE A 174 5.74 19.85 14.20
N GLY A 175 4.90 19.38 15.13
CA GLY A 175 5.26 18.44 16.17
C GLY A 175 4.89 17.00 15.86
N PHE A 176 5.68 16.07 16.35
CA PHE A 176 5.48 14.63 16.26
C PHE A 176 5.41 14.01 17.64
N LEU A 177 4.39 13.16 17.83
CA LEU A 177 4.24 12.30 19.00
C LEU A 177 4.85 10.91 18.72
N LEU A 178 5.07 10.13 19.78
CA LEU A 178 5.75 8.82 19.65
C LEU A 178 4.89 7.80 18.90
N ASP A 179 3.57 7.95 18.93
CA ASP A 179 2.59 7.14 18.20
C ASP A 179 2.56 7.47 16.69
N GLY A 180 3.29 8.49 16.24
CA GLY A 180 3.35 8.92 14.84
C GLY A 180 2.25 9.88 14.41
N SER A 181 1.41 10.34 15.33
CA SER A 181 0.52 11.47 15.09
C SER A 181 1.30 12.79 15.01
N ILE A 182 0.66 13.80 14.40
CA ILE A 182 1.21 15.15 14.27
C ILE A 182 0.35 16.16 15.05
N THR A 183 0.97 17.26 15.48
CA THR A 183 0.28 18.41 16.08
C THR A 183 0.91 19.71 15.60
N PHE A 184 0.13 20.79 15.56
CA PHE A 184 0.55 22.13 15.12
C PHE A 184 0.54 23.16 16.25
N ASP A 185 0.02 22.83 17.43
CA ASP A 185 -0.26 23.78 18.51
C ASP A 185 -0.04 23.22 19.93
N SER A 186 0.25 21.91 20.04
CA SER A 186 0.32 21.21 21.32
C SER A 186 1.75 20.79 21.66
N TYR A 187 1.94 20.21 22.85
CA TYR A 187 3.22 19.62 23.23
C TYR A 187 3.60 18.47 22.28
N ALA A 188 4.86 18.45 21.84
CA ALA A 188 5.39 17.39 20.99
C ALA A 188 6.79 16.93 21.43
N LYS A 189 7.11 15.67 21.11
CA LYS A 189 8.42 15.09 21.44
C LYS A 189 9.51 15.55 20.49
N ILE A 190 9.19 15.68 19.22
CA ILE A 190 10.11 16.09 18.15
C ILE A 190 9.41 17.14 17.32
N ILE A 191 10.08 18.27 17.06
CA ILE A 191 9.50 19.42 16.38
C ILE A 191 10.44 19.87 15.28
N PHE A 192 9.90 20.07 14.08
CA PHE A 192 10.62 20.63 12.93
C PHE A 192 9.93 21.92 12.48
N PRO A 193 10.67 22.90 11.95
CA PRO A 193 10.03 23.98 11.21
C PRO A 193 9.37 23.43 9.94
N LEU A 194 8.30 24.09 9.51
CA LEU A 194 7.66 23.83 8.23
C LEU A 194 8.41 24.57 7.12
N MET A 195 8.56 23.90 5.99
CA MET A 195 9.05 24.49 4.75
C MET A 195 7.99 24.35 3.66
N GLU A 196 8.07 25.21 2.64
CA GLU A 196 7.31 24.99 1.41
C GLU A 196 7.65 23.61 0.84
N SER A 197 6.63 22.89 0.34
CA SER A 197 6.88 21.56 -0.19
C SER A 197 7.78 21.60 -1.43
N PRO A 198 8.91 20.88 -1.42
CA PRO A 198 9.79 20.73 -2.56
C PRO A 198 9.24 19.71 -3.57
N PHE A 199 8.15 19.02 -3.24
CA PHE A 199 7.57 17.94 -4.04
C PHE A 199 6.52 18.42 -5.05
N LYS A 200 6.12 19.70 -5.03
CA LYS A 200 5.08 20.25 -5.92
C LYS A 200 5.35 19.94 -7.40
N ARG A 201 6.58 20.16 -7.88
CA ARG A 201 6.96 19.87 -9.27
C ARG A 201 6.90 18.38 -9.60
N PHE A 202 7.29 17.52 -8.67
CA PHE A 202 7.17 16.07 -8.81
C PHE A 202 5.70 15.67 -8.94
N VAL A 203 4.85 16.12 -8.01
CA VAL A 203 3.41 15.82 -8.00
C VAL A 203 2.75 16.28 -9.29
N ASN A 204 2.96 17.55 -9.70
CA ASN A 204 2.33 18.09 -10.90
C ASN A 204 2.67 17.30 -12.16
N LYS A 205 3.94 16.87 -12.32
CA LYS A 205 4.34 16.04 -13.46
C LYS A 205 3.63 14.69 -13.47
N TYR A 206 3.71 13.94 -12.37
CA TYR A 206 3.16 12.58 -12.33
C TYR A 206 1.64 12.57 -12.26
N PHE A 207 1.02 13.60 -11.69
CA PHE A 207 -0.41 13.80 -11.78
C PHE A 207 -0.86 14.09 -13.21
N GLY A 208 -0.12 14.93 -13.95
CA GLY A 208 -0.37 15.16 -15.37
C GLY A 208 -0.32 13.86 -16.20
N ILE A 209 0.71 13.03 -15.99
CA ILE A 209 0.79 11.71 -16.65
C ILE A 209 -0.36 10.79 -16.21
N LYS A 210 -0.75 10.82 -14.92
CA LYS A 210 -1.89 10.05 -14.41
C LYS A 210 -3.20 10.46 -15.10
N LYS A 211 -3.40 11.75 -15.32
CA LYS A 211 -4.65 12.31 -15.87
C LYS A 211 -4.77 12.16 -17.39
N TYR A 212 -3.67 12.33 -18.11
CA TYR A 212 -3.69 12.43 -19.58
C TYR A 212 -2.96 11.29 -20.30
N GLY A 213 -2.22 10.44 -19.57
CA GLY A 213 -1.53 9.30 -20.15
C GLY A 213 -2.46 8.12 -20.44
N ASP A 214 -1.97 7.16 -21.22
CA ASP A 214 -2.67 5.90 -21.43
C ASP A 214 -2.83 5.11 -20.10
N LYS A 215 -3.62 4.03 -20.13
CA LYS A 215 -3.91 3.21 -18.93
C LYS A 215 -2.64 2.74 -18.21
N ASP A 216 -1.63 2.31 -18.95
CA ASP A 216 -0.37 1.78 -18.40
C ASP A 216 0.50 2.88 -17.80
N GLN A 217 0.62 4.02 -18.50
CA GLN A 217 1.29 5.22 -18.01
C GLN A 217 0.60 5.77 -16.76
N SER A 218 -0.73 5.83 -16.77
CA SER A 218 -1.53 6.33 -15.66
C SER A 218 -1.35 5.48 -14.41
N MET A 219 -1.44 4.15 -14.55
CA MET A 219 -1.17 3.21 -13.46
C MET A 219 0.25 3.34 -12.92
N LYS A 220 1.26 3.43 -13.80
CA LYS A 220 2.66 3.59 -13.39
C LYS A 220 2.88 4.90 -12.64
N ALA A 221 2.28 6.00 -13.10
CA ALA A 221 2.36 7.30 -12.43
C ALA A 221 1.71 7.27 -11.03
N LYS A 222 0.53 6.65 -10.90
CA LYS A 222 -0.11 6.40 -9.60
C LYS A 222 0.80 5.61 -8.65
N GLN A 223 1.43 4.54 -9.16
CA GLN A 223 2.36 3.72 -8.37
C GLN A 223 3.59 4.52 -7.94
N ILE A 224 4.16 5.37 -8.81
CA ILE A 224 5.33 6.20 -8.48
C ILE A 224 5.02 7.14 -7.31
N ILE A 225 3.90 7.86 -7.34
CA ILE A 225 3.52 8.77 -6.24
C ILE A 225 3.34 7.97 -4.94
N ASN A 226 2.51 6.92 -4.97
CA ASN A 226 2.15 6.18 -3.76
C ASN A 226 3.33 5.41 -3.16
N PHE A 227 4.14 4.76 -3.99
CA PHE A 227 5.25 3.94 -3.51
C PHE A 227 6.45 4.79 -3.07
N ALA A 228 6.65 5.99 -3.63
CA ALA A 228 7.68 6.90 -3.12
C ALA A 228 7.37 7.30 -1.67
N VAL A 229 6.11 7.66 -1.37
CA VAL A 229 5.65 7.96 -0.01
C VAL A 229 5.78 6.73 0.90
N GLY A 230 5.37 5.55 0.43
CA GLY A 230 5.52 4.31 1.20
C GLY A 230 6.98 4.00 1.53
N TYR A 231 7.90 4.25 0.61
CA TYR A 231 9.33 4.01 0.81
C TYR A 231 9.96 5.03 1.79
N MET A 232 9.43 6.26 1.88
CA MET A 232 9.88 7.25 2.86
C MET A 232 9.77 6.75 4.29
N GLN A 233 8.90 5.80 4.62
CA GLN A 233 8.89 5.19 5.95
C GLN A 233 10.28 4.66 6.35
N ARG A 234 11.09 4.20 5.39
CA ARG A 234 12.41 3.62 5.65
C ARG A 234 13.51 4.66 5.80
N THR A 235 13.38 5.79 5.13
CA THR A 235 14.43 6.81 5.01
C THR A 235 14.10 8.05 5.83
N ASN A 236 12.85 8.51 5.82
CA ASN A 236 12.41 9.70 6.53
C ASN A 236 10.94 9.56 6.99
N PRO A 237 10.70 8.92 8.15
CA PRO A 237 9.36 8.69 8.66
C PRO A 237 8.62 9.96 9.05
N PHE A 238 9.30 11.08 9.35
CA PHE A 238 8.64 12.34 9.70
C PHE A 238 7.89 12.96 8.51
N ILE A 239 8.53 13.01 7.33
CA ILE A 239 7.86 13.46 6.10
C ILE A 239 6.71 12.52 5.77
N ARG A 240 6.95 11.21 5.82
CA ARG A 240 5.90 10.21 5.55
C ARG A 240 4.71 10.38 6.48
N ASN A 241 4.94 10.54 7.79
CA ASN A 241 3.85 10.71 8.76
C ASN A 241 3.09 12.01 8.54
N THR A 242 3.77 13.09 8.16
CA THR A 242 3.08 14.34 7.81
C THR A 242 2.11 14.11 6.65
N ILE A 243 2.54 13.39 5.61
CA ILE A 243 1.71 13.08 4.45
C ILE A 243 0.49 12.25 4.85
N VAL A 244 0.70 11.16 5.60
CA VAL A 244 -0.39 10.25 6.01
C VAL A 244 -1.35 10.94 6.98
N ASN A 245 -0.85 11.61 8.02
CA ASN A 245 -1.72 12.31 8.98
C ASN A 245 -2.50 13.44 8.32
N ARG A 246 -1.98 14.12 7.31
CA ARG A 246 -2.77 15.11 6.57
C ARG A 246 -3.95 14.51 5.84
N CYS A 247 -3.74 13.40 5.14
CA CYS A 247 -4.85 12.68 4.51
C CYS A 247 -5.85 12.24 5.57
N THR A 248 -5.38 11.63 6.66
CA THR A 248 -6.22 11.18 7.77
C THR A 248 -7.02 12.34 8.38
N ASN A 249 -6.39 13.44 8.74
CA ASN A 249 -7.04 14.58 9.38
C ASN A 249 -8.05 15.26 8.45
N LYS A 250 -7.76 15.32 7.13
CA LYS A 250 -8.70 15.82 6.11
C LYS A 250 -9.97 14.96 6.09
N ILE A 251 -9.85 13.64 6.10
CA ILE A 251 -11.01 12.75 6.13
C ILE A 251 -11.74 12.81 7.48
N ILE A 252 -11.01 12.82 8.61
CA ILE A 252 -11.61 12.93 9.95
C ILE A 252 -12.45 14.21 10.08
N SER A 253 -11.97 15.34 9.55
CA SER A 253 -12.73 16.61 9.59
C SER A 253 -14.04 16.59 8.79
N LEU A 254 -14.26 15.56 7.98
CA LEU A 254 -15.43 15.37 7.13
C LEU A 254 -16.35 14.25 7.63
N ILE A 255 -16.03 13.59 8.75
CA ILE A 255 -16.90 12.57 9.34
C ILE A 255 -18.07 13.26 10.04
N ASP A 256 -19.30 12.83 9.71
CA ASP A 256 -20.55 13.30 10.31
C ASP A 256 -21.49 12.12 10.61
N ASP A 257 -22.72 12.42 11.05
CA ASP A 257 -23.74 11.43 11.42
C ASP A 257 -24.25 10.57 10.25
N ASP A 258 -24.07 11.06 9.02
CA ASP A 258 -24.45 10.35 7.80
C ASP A 258 -23.30 9.49 7.24
N THR A 259 -22.07 9.64 7.76
CA THR A 259 -20.91 8.83 7.38
C THR A 259 -21.04 7.39 7.88
N LEU A 260 -20.91 6.43 6.96
CA LEU A 260 -20.91 4.99 7.24
C LEU A 260 -19.51 4.42 7.38
N TYR A 261 -18.60 4.83 6.50
CA TYR A 261 -17.31 4.16 6.32
C TYR A 261 -16.28 5.13 5.74
N CYS A 262 -15.03 5.03 6.18
CA CYS A 262 -13.89 5.74 5.61
C CYS A 262 -12.67 4.81 5.48
N ASN A 263 -11.98 4.89 4.35
CA ASN A 263 -10.72 4.15 4.14
C ASN A 263 -9.70 5.02 3.40
N THR A 264 -8.67 5.45 4.13
CA THR A 264 -7.54 6.25 3.66
C THR A 264 -7.94 7.63 3.11
N ASP A 265 -8.53 7.64 1.92
CA ASP A 265 -8.88 8.82 1.13
C ASP A 265 -10.32 8.79 0.60
N CYS A 266 -11.14 7.82 1.06
CA CYS A 266 -12.55 7.71 0.71
C CYS A 266 -13.49 7.94 1.90
N ILE A 267 -14.70 8.41 1.60
CA ILE A 267 -15.84 8.59 2.51
C ILE A 267 -17.08 7.97 1.88
N VAL A 268 -17.77 7.12 2.63
CA VAL A 268 -19.08 6.58 2.27
C VAL A 268 -20.15 7.23 3.14
N SER A 269 -21.15 7.84 2.52
CA SER A 269 -22.24 8.55 3.21
C SER A 269 -23.62 8.05 2.78
N LYS A 270 -24.58 8.10 3.71
CA LYS A 270 -26.02 7.88 3.48
C LYS A 270 -26.66 8.99 2.66
N LYS A 271 -26.03 10.16 2.56
CA LYS A 271 -26.54 11.33 1.84
C LYS A 271 -25.51 11.89 0.88
N GLU A 272 -25.99 12.64 -0.10
CA GLU A 272 -25.14 13.42 -0.97
C GLU A 272 -24.41 14.51 -0.16
N ARG A 273 -23.10 14.66 -0.39
CA ARG A 273 -22.20 15.50 0.42
C ARG A 273 -21.89 16.81 -0.31
N LYS A 274 -22.70 17.83 -0.03
CA LYS A 274 -22.58 19.17 -0.64
C LYS A 274 -21.42 20.01 -0.10
N ASP A 275 -20.84 19.58 1.01
CA ASP A 275 -19.66 20.18 1.65
C ASP A 275 -18.34 19.79 0.97
N LEU A 276 -18.35 18.76 0.10
CA LEU A 276 -17.17 18.31 -0.61
C LEU A 276 -16.93 19.13 -1.89
N GLU A 277 -15.70 19.54 -2.11
CA GLU A 277 -15.26 20.14 -3.37
C GLU A 277 -15.12 19.04 -4.43
N LEU A 278 -16.08 18.95 -5.34
CA LEU A 278 -16.10 17.95 -6.39
C LEU A 278 -15.30 18.37 -7.64
N GLY A 279 -14.51 17.44 -8.19
CA GLY A 279 -13.80 17.62 -9.45
C GLY A 279 -12.59 16.69 -9.62
N ASP A 280 -11.84 16.93 -10.70
CA ASP A 280 -10.73 16.09 -11.14
C ASP A 280 -9.35 16.71 -10.87
N ALA A 281 -9.26 17.72 -10.01
CA ALA A 281 -7.99 18.30 -9.59
C ALA A 281 -7.40 17.57 -8.39
N ILE A 282 -6.11 17.84 -8.10
CA ILE A 282 -5.42 17.24 -6.95
C ILE A 282 -6.12 17.67 -5.66
N GLY A 283 -6.61 16.70 -4.88
CA GLY A 283 -7.26 16.94 -3.59
C GLY A 283 -8.77 17.20 -3.65
N GLN A 284 -9.36 17.27 -4.85
CA GLN A 284 -10.81 17.31 -5.02
C GLN A 284 -11.40 15.90 -4.90
N PHE A 285 -12.69 15.82 -4.57
CA PHE A 285 -13.43 14.56 -4.47
C PHE A 285 -14.16 14.25 -5.77
N HIS A 286 -14.44 12.98 -6.01
CA HIS A 286 -15.35 12.55 -7.06
C HIS A 286 -16.20 11.39 -6.55
N VAL A 287 -17.41 11.25 -7.08
CA VAL A 287 -18.27 10.11 -6.76
C VAL A 287 -17.70 8.86 -7.43
N ALA A 288 -17.21 7.92 -6.63
CA ALA A 288 -16.64 6.65 -7.10
C ALA A 288 -17.73 5.58 -7.26
N HIS A 289 -18.67 5.52 -6.32
CA HIS A 289 -19.80 4.60 -6.34
C HIS A 289 -21.07 5.28 -5.85
N HIS A 290 -22.19 4.81 -6.37
CA HIS A 290 -23.53 5.16 -5.92
C HIS A 290 -24.40 3.90 -5.93
N GLY A 291 -25.21 3.72 -4.88
CA GLY A 291 -26.18 2.63 -4.79
C GLY A 291 -26.15 1.89 -3.47
N ARG A 292 -26.33 0.57 -3.51
CA ARG A 292 -26.43 -0.29 -2.33
C ARG A 292 -25.05 -0.54 -1.74
N PHE A 293 -24.90 -0.33 -0.43
CA PHE A 293 -23.66 -0.54 0.30
C PHE A 293 -23.89 -1.45 1.51
N SER A 294 -22.99 -2.42 1.72
CA SER A 294 -22.98 -3.28 2.91
C SER A 294 -21.57 -3.44 3.42
N TYR A 295 -21.38 -3.48 4.75
CA TYR A 295 -20.04 -3.64 5.33
C TYR A 295 -20.06 -4.38 6.67
N ILE A 296 -18.98 -5.10 6.96
CA ILE A 296 -18.68 -5.73 8.25
C ILE A 296 -17.25 -5.38 8.64
N GLY A 297 -17.11 -4.65 9.75
CA GLY A 297 -15.83 -4.08 10.15
C GLY A 297 -15.24 -3.23 9.03
N PHE A 298 -14.08 -3.61 8.52
CA PHE A 298 -13.40 -2.89 7.44
C PHE A 298 -13.56 -3.51 6.04
N ASN A 299 -14.46 -4.48 5.89
CA ASN A 299 -14.76 -5.14 4.62
C ASN A 299 -16.10 -4.62 4.08
N TYR A 300 -16.21 -4.42 2.78
CA TYR A 300 -17.40 -3.81 2.19
C TYR A 300 -17.76 -4.39 0.82
N GLN A 301 -19.02 -4.17 0.41
CA GLN A 301 -19.60 -4.59 -0.85
C GLN A 301 -20.54 -3.51 -1.38
N TRP A 302 -20.38 -3.16 -2.67
CA TRP A 302 -21.26 -2.26 -3.41
C TRP A 302 -22.11 -3.06 -4.39
N ASN A 303 -23.39 -2.70 -4.59
CA ASN A 303 -24.24 -3.15 -5.70
C ASN A 303 -24.15 -4.65 -6.05
N ASP A 304 -24.04 -5.52 -5.04
CA ASP A 304 -23.81 -6.96 -5.20
C ASP A 304 -22.56 -7.35 -6.03
N GLU A 305 -21.64 -6.39 -6.23
CA GLU A 305 -20.31 -6.59 -6.81
C GLU A 305 -19.44 -7.46 -5.90
N LYS A 306 -18.26 -7.85 -6.40
CA LYS A 306 -17.29 -8.58 -5.59
C LYS A 306 -16.83 -7.73 -4.40
N PRO A 307 -16.91 -8.26 -3.17
CA PRO A 307 -16.58 -7.47 -1.99
C PRO A 307 -15.08 -7.13 -1.96
N THR A 308 -14.77 -6.02 -1.29
CA THR A 308 -13.42 -5.72 -0.83
C THR A 308 -13.25 -6.29 0.56
N TYR A 309 -12.52 -7.40 0.65
CA TYR A 309 -12.31 -8.12 1.90
C TYR A 309 -10.82 -8.22 2.21
N ARG A 310 -10.40 -7.70 3.36
CA ARG A 310 -8.99 -7.58 3.75
C ARG A 310 -8.33 -8.94 3.85
N GLY A 311 -7.21 -9.08 3.16
CA GLY A 311 -6.44 -10.32 3.11
C GLY A 311 -7.02 -11.39 2.19
N VAL A 312 -8.22 -11.19 1.62
CA VAL A 312 -8.84 -12.12 0.67
C VAL A 312 -8.64 -11.58 -0.74
N VAL A 313 -8.35 -12.48 -1.65
CA VAL A 313 -8.04 -12.15 -3.05
C VAL A 313 -9.34 -11.96 -3.81
N LYS A 314 -9.44 -10.91 -4.63
CA LYS A 314 -10.64 -10.66 -5.46
C LYS A 314 -10.99 -11.86 -6.34
N ASN A 315 -9.99 -12.56 -6.88
CA ASN A 315 -10.22 -13.72 -7.74
C ASN A 315 -10.86 -14.91 -7.01
N TRP A 316 -10.67 -15.05 -5.69
CA TRP A 316 -11.30 -16.13 -4.93
C TRP A 316 -12.81 -15.98 -4.85
N PHE A 317 -13.34 -14.75 -4.91
CA PHE A 317 -14.78 -14.52 -5.01
C PHE A 317 -15.33 -14.96 -6.38
N LYS A 318 -14.55 -14.89 -7.47
CA LYS A 318 -14.99 -15.46 -8.77
C LYS A 318 -15.17 -16.97 -8.67
N GLU A 319 -14.22 -17.65 -8.04
CA GLU A 319 -14.30 -19.10 -7.84
C GLU A 319 -15.45 -19.49 -6.92
N PHE A 320 -15.66 -18.73 -5.83
CA PHE A 320 -16.84 -18.90 -4.98
C PHE A 320 -18.14 -18.80 -5.78
N GLU A 321 -18.31 -17.74 -6.58
CA GLU A 321 -19.51 -17.52 -7.39
C GLU A 321 -19.73 -18.63 -8.41
N LYS A 322 -18.66 -19.14 -9.02
CA LYS A 322 -18.72 -20.26 -9.98
C LYS A 322 -19.20 -21.55 -9.31
N ILE A 323 -18.70 -21.86 -8.12
CA ILE A 323 -19.06 -23.07 -7.36
C ILE A 323 -20.50 -22.98 -6.86
N ASN A 324 -20.88 -21.83 -6.28
CA ASN A 324 -22.17 -21.63 -5.63
C ASN A 324 -23.28 -21.15 -6.57
N LYS A 325 -22.94 -20.79 -7.81
CA LYS A 325 -23.85 -20.29 -8.85
C LYS A 325 -24.67 -19.06 -8.43
N ARG A 326 -24.10 -18.20 -7.57
CA ARG A 326 -24.68 -16.93 -7.13
C ARG A 326 -23.61 -15.94 -6.69
N PRO A 327 -23.89 -14.62 -6.67
CA PRO A 327 -23.01 -13.61 -6.08
C PRO A 327 -22.68 -13.92 -4.61
N PHE A 328 -21.47 -13.55 -4.20
CA PHE A 328 -21.11 -13.53 -2.78
C PHE A 328 -21.89 -12.43 -2.06
N ASN A 329 -22.36 -12.70 -0.84
CA ASN A 329 -23.00 -11.72 0.01
C ASN A 329 -22.18 -11.52 1.30
N ILE A 330 -21.66 -10.30 1.48
CA ILE A 330 -20.77 -9.99 2.60
C ILE A 330 -21.39 -10.15 3.98
N LEU A 331 -22.72 -10.11 4.09
CA LEU A 331 -23.41 -10.20 5.37
C LEU A 331 -23.67 -11.65 5.82
N TYR A 332 -23.69 -12.60 4.87
CA TYR A 332 -24.15 -13.96 5.15
C TYR A 332 -23.12 -15.04 4.78
N ASP A 333 -22.24 -14.77 3.82
CA ASP A 333 -21.30 -15.77 3.33
C ASP A 333 -19.99 -15.80 4.11
N THR A 334 -19.44 -17.00 4.25
CA THR A 334 -18.09 -17.17 4.78
C THR A 334 -17.06 -16.80 3.70
N PRO A 335 -16.07 -15.93 3.99
CA PRO A 335 -15.10 -15.50 3.00
C PRO A 335 -14.29 -16.69 2.45
N PRO A 336 -13.98 -16.68 1.15
CA PRO A 336 -13.23 -17.76 0.52
C PRO A 336 -11.79 -17.85 1.06
N SER A 337 -11.22 -19.06 1.00
CA SER A 337 -9.94 -19.39 1.63
C SER A 337 -8.83 -19.68 0.59
N PHE A 338 -7.61 -19.95 1.07
CA PHE A 338 -6.42 -20.12 0.23
C PHE A 338 -6.50 -21.29 -0.75
N ASP A 339 -7.37 -22.24 -0.46
CA ASP A 339 -7.69 -23.36 -1.33
C ASP A 339 -8.28 -22.89 -2.67
N MET A 340 -8.76 -21.65 -2.78
CA MET A 340 -9.34 -21.06 -3.99
C MET A 340 -8.33 -20.43 -4.98
N ASN A 341 -7.03 -20.58 -4.76
CA ASN A 341 -6.04 -20.23 -5.79
C ASN A 341 -6.23 -21.12 -7.05
N GLU A 342 -5.97 -20.56 -8.23
CA GLU A 342 -5.97 -21.33 -9.49
C GLU A 342 -4.79 -22.31 -9.55
N PHE A 343 -3.67 -21.95 -8.94
CA PHE A 343 -2.45 -22.74 -8.89
C PHE A 343 -2.00 -23.00 -7.45
N TYR A 344 -1.23 -24.07 -7.26
CA TYR A 344 -0.53 -24.38 -6.01
C TYR A 344 0.93 -24.71 -6.28
N PHE A 345 1.78 -24.52 -5.29
CA PHE A 345 3.17 -24.94 -5.34
C PHE A 345 3.29 -26.39 -4.84
N ASP A 346 3.70 -27.30 -5.72
CA ASP A 346 3.96 -28.71 -5.42
C ASP A 346 5.41 -28.81 -4.91
N TYR A 347 5.57 -28.93 -3.59
CA TYR A 347 6.88 -28.94 -2.91
C TYR A 347 7.73 -30.15 -3.28
N ASP A 348 7.11 -31.31 -3.50
CA ASP A 348 7.81 -32.55 -3.86
C ASP A 348 8.38 -32.46 -5.27
N LYS A 349 7.57 -31.90 -6.19
CA LYS A 349 7.98 -31.79 -7.59
C LYS A 349 8.75 -30.51 -7.87
N ILE A 350 8.69 -29.52 -6.98
CA ILE A 350 9.27 -28.17 -7.10
C ILE A 350 8.74 -27.51 -8.39
N GLN A 351 7.42 -27.41 -8.47
CA GLN A 351 6.73 -26.81 -9.62
C GLN A 351 5.40 -26.21 -9.19
N ILE A 352 4.95 -25.21 -9.93
CA ILE A 352 3.61 -24.66 -9.80
C ILE A 352 2.66 -25.46 -10.70
N ARG A 353 1.55 -25.94 -10.15
CA ARG A 353 0.56 -26.77 -10.85
C ARG A 353 -0.82 -26.15 -10.71
N ARG A 354 -1.67 -26.39 -11.72
CA ARG A 354 -3.05 -25.92 -11.70
C ARG A 354 -3.89 -26.80 -10.77
N ASN A 355 -4.73 -26.18 -9.95
CA ASN A 355 -5.75 -26.88 -9.20
C ASN A 355 -6.77 -27.46 -10.19
N LYS A 356 -7.02 -28.77 -10.09
CA LYS A 356 -8.14 -29.42 -10.78
C LYS A 356 -9.34 -29.30 -9.84
N LYS A 357 -10.13 -28.25 -10.00
CA LYS A 357 -11.39 -28.08 -9.28
C LYS A 357 -12.56 -28.43 -10.18
#